data_AF-I3I6X7-F1
#
_entry.id   AF-I3I6X7-F1
#
_cell.length_a   1.000
_cell.length_b   1.000
_cell.length_c   1.000
_cell.angle_alpha   90.00
_cell.angle_beta   90.00
_cell.angle_gamma   90.00
#
_symmetry.space_group_name_H-M   'P 1'
#
loop_
_entity.id
_entity.type
_entity.pdbx_description
1 polymer ?
#
loop_
_entity_poly.entity_id
_entity_poly.type
_entity_poly.pdbx_seq_one_letter_code
_entity_poly.pdbx_strand_id
1 'polypeptide(L)' 'MAAQELANWIDKNPKIFGKTKKITKKSTSADFIGKKGIIFIMNGWGGTDHIDIWDGSDMKGGSPQYFSLGEQVWFWQLN' A
#
# COMPACT_ATOMS: atom_id res chain seq x y z
N MET A 1 13.33 -3.26 3.77
CA MET A 1 13.68 -2.69 5.09
C MET A 1 13.15 -1.26 5.26
N ALA A 2 13.68 -0.24 4.59
CA ALA A 2 13.22 1.15 4.80
C ALA A 2 11.70 1.37 4.55
N ALA A 3 11.13 0.74 3.52
CA ALA A 3 9.70 0.83 3.23
C ALA A 3 8.83 0.17 4.32
N GLN A 4 9.20 -1.01 4.82
CA GLN A 4 8.49 -1.69 5.91
C GLN A 4 8.58 -0.92 7.23
N GLU A 5 9.73 -0.31 7.55
CA GLU A 5 9.88 0.53 8.74
C GLU A 5 8.98 1.76 8.67
N LEU A 6 8.92 2.42 7.51
CA LEU A 6 8.01 3.54 7.29
C LEU A 6 6.54 3.10 7.39
N ALA A 7 6.16 1.99 6.75
CA ALA A 7 4.82 1.42 6.85
C ALA A 7 4.42 1.12 8.31
N ASN A 8 5.34 0.55 9.10
CA ASN A 8 5.13 0.28 10.51
C ASN A 8 4.97 1.56 11.33
N TRP A 9 5.73 2.61 11.01
CA TRP A 9 5.60 3.91 11.68
C TRP A 9 4.24 4.55 11.35
N ILE A 10 3.81 4.55 10.08
CA ILE A 10 2.51 5.06 9.65
C ILE A 10 1.38 4.31 10.39
N ASP A 11 1.43 2.97 10.45
CA ASP A 11 0.42 2.13 11.10
C ASP A 11 0.27 2.43 12.61
N LYS A 12 1.38 2.79 13.27
CA LYS A 12 1.38 3.20 14.69
C LYS A 12 0.80 4.60 14.93
N ASN A 13 0.57 5.39 13.88
CA ASN A 13 0.12 6.78 13.98
C ASN A 13 -1.25 7.01 13.30
N PRO A 14 -2.33 6.31 13.71
CA PRO A 14 -3.64 6.38 13.04
C PRO A 14 -4.33 7.74 13.16
N LYS A 15 -3.91 8.60 14.11
CA LYS A 15 -4.41 9.98 14.21
C LYS A 15 -3.96 10.87 13.05
N ILE A 16 -2.84 10.52 12.40
CA ILE A 16 -2.26 11.29 11.29
C ILE A 16 -2.68 10.68 9.95
N PHE A 17 -2.63 9.36 9.83
CA PHE A 17 -2.78 8.65 8.55
C PHE A 17 -4.11 7.90 8.40
N GLY A 18 -4.97 7.93 9.43
CA GLY A 18 -6.17 7.10 9.46
C GLY A 18 -5.87 5.63 9.77
N LYS A 19 -6.92 4.81 9.76
CA LYS A 19 -6.79 3.37 10.01
C LYS A 19 -6.33 2.66 8.74
N THR A 20 -5.36 1.76 8.87
CA THR A 20 -4.95 0.94 7.73
C THR A 20 -5.95 -0.19 7.45
N LYS A 21 -6.09 -0.53 6.17
CA LYS A 21 -6.69 -1.79 5.74
C LYS A 21 -5.58 -2.73 5.29
N LYS A 22 -5.37 -3.84 6.01
CA LYS A 22 -4.42 -4.89 5.63
C LYS A 22 -5.15 -5.98 4.86
N ILE A 23 -4.72 -6.23 3.62
CA ILE A 23 -5.24 -7.27 2.75
C ILE A 23 -4.18 -8.37 2.65
N THR A 24 -4.53 -9.59 3.07
CA THR A 24 -3.66 -10.79 3.05
C THR A 24 -4.03 -11.77 1.94
N LYS A 25 -5.09 -11.47 1.19
CA LYS A 25 -5.50 -12.22 0.00
C LYS A 25 -4.96 -11.51 -1.23
N LYS A 26 -4.78 -12.23 -2.35
CA LYS A 26 -4.45 -11.60 -3.63
C LYS A 26 -5.45 -10.48 -3.92
N SER A 27 -4.94 -9.30 -4.23
CA SER A 27 -5.71 -8.12 -4.60
C SER A 27 -5.15 -7.51 -5.87
N THR A 28 -5.93 -6.68 -6.54
CA THR A 28 -5.47 -5.95 -7.73
C THR A 28 -5.78 -4.47 -7.55
N SER A 29 -5.14 -3.62 -8.36
CA SER A 29 -5.43 -2.18 -8.35
C SER A 29 -6.91 -1.87 -8.60
N ALA A 30 -7.65 -2.74 -9.29
CA ALA A 30 -9.09 -2.60 -9.53
C ALA A 30 -9.90 -2.47 -8.23
N ASP A 31 -9.48 -3.13 -7.14
CA ASP A 31 -10.15 -3.06 -5.82
C ASP A 31 -10.06 -1.66 -5.17
N PHE A 32 -9.17 -0.82 -5.69
CA PHE A 32 -8.80 0.50 -5.15
C PHE A 32 -9.06 1.64 -6.12
N ILE A 33 -9.67 1.38 -7.28
CA ILE A 33 -10.04 2.44 -8.23
C ILE A 33 -10.93 3.48 -7.55
N GLY A 34 -10.63 4.75 -7.78
CA GLY A 34 -11.34 5.90 -7.23
C GLY A 34 -11.08 6.19 -5.75
N LYS A 35 -10.29 5.36 -5.05
CA LYS A 35 -9.82 5.63 -3.68
C LYS A 35 -8.42 6.20 -3.73
N LYS A 36 -8.14 7.25 -2.96
CA LYS A 36 -6.81 7.85 -2.85
C LYS A 36 -6.16 7.43 -1.55
N GLY A 37 -4.85 7.28 -1.50
CA GLY A 37 -4.20 6.79 -0.30
C GLY A 37 -2.71 6.60 -0.36
N ILE A 38 -2.18 6.12 0.75
CA ILE A 38 -0.84 5.53 0.83
C ILE A 38 -1.00 4.02 0.66
N ILE A 39 -0.15 3.41 -0.14
CA ILE A 39 -0.13 1.99 -0.41
C ILE A 39 1.22 1.41 -0.01
N PHE A 40 1.21 0.29 0.70
CA PHE A 40 2.38 -0.51 1.02
C PHE A 40 2.20 -1.93 0.49
N ILE A 41 3.19 -2.42 -0.25
CA ILE A 41 3.26 -3.75 -0.83
C ILE A 41 4.38 -4.49 -0.11
N MET A 42 4.01 -5.52 0.66
CA MET A 42 4.95 -6.36 1.40
C MET A 42 5.42 -7.52 0.54
N ASN A 43 6.74 -7.75 0.46
CA ASN A 43 7.33 -8.89 -0.26
C ASN A 43 6.79 -9.08 -1.70
N GLY A 44 6.81 -8.03 -2.51
CA GLY A 44 6.25 -8.07 -3.87
C GLY A 44 7.09 -8.89 -4.86
N TRP A 45 8.41 -8.76 -4.81
CA TRP A 45 9.33 -9.53 -5.68
C TRP A 45 10.50 -10.03 -4.85
N GLY A 46 10.37 -11.29 -4.42
CA GLY A 46 11.18 -11.81 -3.31
C GLY A 46 10.85 -11.04 -2.03
N GLY A 47 11.86 -10.79 -1.20
CA GLY A 47 11.72 -10.01 0.04
C GLY A 47 11.71 -8.49 -0.15
N THR A 48 11.37 -7.99 -1.35
CA THR A 48 11.38 -6.55 -1.62
C THR A 48 10.02 -5.93 -1.35
N ASP A 49 10.02 -4.87 -0.55
CA ASP A 49 8.84 -4.08 -0.25
C ASP A 49 8.74 -2.82 -1.13
N HIS A 50 7.54 -2.29 -1.30
CA HIS A 50 7.28 -1.00 -1.96
C HIS A 50 6.32 -0.15 -1.13
N ILE A 51 6.56 1.16 -1.06
CA ILE A 51 5.61 2.10 -0.48
C ILE A 51 5.43 3.30 -1.41
N ASP A 52 4.19 3.71 -1.62
CA ASP A 52 3.86 4.75 -2.61
C ASP A 52 2.61 5.53 -2.25
N ILE A 53 2.36 6.59 -3.01
CA ILE A 53 1.08 7.29 -3.08
C ILE A 53 0.26 6.69 -4.23
N TRP A 54 -1.01 6.45 -3.96
CA TRP A 54 -2.03 5.99 -4.89
C TRP A 54 -3.09 7.09 -5.08
N ASP A 55 -3.33 7.50 -6.32
CA ASP A 55 -4.25 8.60 -6.64
C ASP A 55 -5.66 8.16 -7.08
N GLY A 56 -5.93 6.85 -7.04
CA GLY A 56 -7.17 6.25 -7.51
C GLY A 56 -7.07 5.58 -8.87
N SER A 57 -5.96 5.73 -9.59
CA SER A 57 -5.67 4.99 -10.82
C SER A 57 -4.21 4.55 -10.94
N ASP A 58 -3.30 5.36 -10.43
CA ASP A 58 -1.86 5.20 -10.63
C ASP A 58 -1.07 5.39 -9.33
N MET A 59 0.11 4.77 -9.31
CA MET A 59 1.12 5.02 -8.29
C MET A 59 2.04 6.15 -8.74
N LYS A 60 2.60 6.93 -7.81
CA LYS A 60 3.52 8.01 -8.18
C LYS A 60 4.89 7.49 -8.65
N GLY A 61 5.45 6.47 -8.00
CA GLY A 61 6.76 5.91 -8.31
C GLY A 61 6.75 4.45 -8.77
N GLY A 62 5.59 3.79 -8.73
CA GLY A 62 5.43 2.38 -9.04
C GLY A 62 4.43 2.13 -10.17
N SER A 63 3.95 0.89 -10.23
CA SER A 63 2.99 0.45 -11.25
C SER A 63 1.80 -0.24 -10.58
N PRO A 64 0.55 -0.06 -11.06
CA PRO A 64 -0.64 -0.66 -10.46
C PRO A 64 -0.59 -2.20 -10.35
N GLN A 65 0.21 -2.88 -11.16
CA GLN A 65 0.40 -4.32 -11.11
C GLN A 65 1.03 -4.80 -9.79
N TYR A 66 1.72 -3.91 -9.05
CA TYR A 66 2.37 -4.27 -7.79
C TYR A 66 1.39 -4.71 -6.70
N PHE A 67 0.12 -4.28 -6.77
CA PHE A 67 -0.95 -4.79 -5.89
C PHE A 67 -1.07 -6.31 -5.93
N SER A 68 -0.84 -6.92 -7.09
CA SER A 68 -0.96 -8.37 -7.30
C SER A 68 0.26 -9.16 -6.88
N LEU A 69 1.37 -8.45 -6.59
CA LEU A 69 2.67 -9.04 -6.28
C LEU A 69 2.87 -9.24 -4.77
N GLY A 70 2.28 -8.37 -3.95
CA GLY A 70 2.49 -8.41 -2.50
C GLY A 70 1.86 -9.62 -1.83
N GLU A 71 2.58 -10.22 -0.88
CA GLU A 71 2.02 -11.19 0.08
C GLU A 71 0.97 -10.53 0.98
N GLN A 72 1.22 -9.25 1.32
CA GLN A 72 0.24 -8.38 1.97
C GLN A 72 0.24 -7.01 1.32
N VAL A 73 -0.93 -6.40 1.29
CA VAL A 73 -1.15 -5.04 0.81
C VAL A 73 -1.78 -4.22 1.93
N TRP A 74 -1.14 -3.13 2.35
CA TRP A 74 -1.67 -2.23 3.36
C TRP A 74 -2.07 -0.91 2.71
N PHE A 75 -3.29 -0.47 2.97
CA PHE A 75 -3.83 0.74 2.37
C PHE A 75 -4.36 1.68 3.44
N TRP A 76 -3.82 2.90 3.46
CA TRP A 76 -4.32 4.02 4.26
C TRP A 76 -5.06 4.97 3.32
N GLN A 77 -6.38 4.98 3.41
CA GLN A 77 -7.20 5.86 2.56
C GLN A 77 -7.07 7.31 3.04
N LEU A 78 -6.82 8.21 2.10
CA LEU A 78 -6.85 9.66 2.28
C LEU A 78 -8.24 10.17 1.86
N ASN A 79 -8.80 11.07 2.66
CA ASN A 79 -10.08 11.74 2.39
C ASN A 79 -9.87 13.03 1.62
#